data_AF-A0A8J5U3J2-F1
#
_entry.id   AF-A0A8J5U3J2-F1
#
_cell.length_a   1.000
_cell.length_b   1.000
_cell.length_c   1.000
_cell.angle_alpha   90.00
_cell.angle_beta   90.00
_cell.angle_gamma   90.00
#
_symmetry.space_group_name_H-M   'P 1'
#
loop_
_entity.id
_entity.type
_entity.pdbx_description
1 polymer ?
#
loop_
_entity_poly.entity_id
_entity_poly.type
_entity_poly.pdbx_seq_one_letter_code
_entity_poly.pdbx_strand_id
1 'polypeptide(L)'
;MMLSSMMFGALTHVSYGTAKIGLLGLARALAADGKHHNILVNSVCPIACTDMAVKHIKDQGMLTFMQNYMPAVENASLVLWLAHEDSNINGENFTVTGRLTSRIFTGETRGYLGLRNVDWTIESVRDNWDKVMDIEKFDLIPDLETLCPRLFDRVSAGEGPGLSVDDLKNAF
;
A
#
# COMPACT_ATOMS: atom_id res chain seq x y z
N MET A 1 9.81 6.94 -4.82
CA MET A 1 10.43 6.36 -3.60
C MET A 1 10.85 4.92 -3.84
N MET A 2 12.00 4.49 -3.30
CA MET A 2 12.50 3.12 -3.48
C MET A 2 12.23 2.23 -2.26
N LEU A 3 11.25 1.36 -2.41
CA LEU A 3 10.76 0.40 -1.43
C LEU A 3 11.59 -0.91 -1.44
N SER A 4 11.15 -1.91 -0.66
CA SER A 4 11.70 -3.26 -0.63
C SER A 4 10.62 -4.26 -0.22
N SER A 5 10.68 -5.49 -0.73
CA SER A 5 9.77 -6.58 -0.35
C SER A 5 9.87 -6.94 1.14
N MET A 6 10.98 -6.60 1.80
CA MET A 6 11.15 -6.77 3.25
C MET A 6 10.17 -5.93 4.08
N MET A 7 9.46 -4.97 3.46
CA MET A 7 8.35 -4.27 4.10
C MET A 7 7.22 -5.20 4.55
N PHE A 8 7.06 -6.35 3.87
CA PHE A 8 6.03 -7.35 4.18
C PHE A 8 6.41 -8.25 5.38
N GLY A 9 7.56 -7.99 5.99
CA GLY A 9 8.15 -8.82 7.03
C GLY A 9 9.22 -9.75 6.48
N ALA A 10 10.41 -9.68 7.06
CA ALA A 10 11.51 -10.60 6.78
C ALA A 10 12.27 -10.91 8.07
N LEU A 11 12.57 -12.19 8.29
CA LEU A 11 13.37 -12.64 9.43
C LEU A 11 14.68 -11.85 9.50
N THR A 12 15.08 -11.43 10.70
CA THR A 12 16.34 -10.71 10.97
C THR A 12 16.55 -9.38 10.23
N HIS A 13 15.52 -8.77 9.64
CA HIS A 13 15.64 -7.52 8.87
C HIS A 13 14.72 -6.39 9.35
N VAL A 14 14.45 -6.33 10.66
CA VAL A 14 13.51 -5.35 11.27
C VAL A 14 13.85 -3.91 10.88
N SER A 15 15.10 -3.48 11.04
CA SER A 15 15.49 -2.09 10.75
C SER A 15 15.30 -1.72 9.28
N TYR A 16 15.69 -2.61 8.37
CA TYR A 16 15.57 -2.37 6.93
C TYR A 16 14.11 -2.43 6.47
N GLY A 17 13.33 -3.40 6.95
CA GLY A 17 11.89 -3.50 6.69
C GLY A 17 11.14 -2.25 7.15
N THR A 18 11.38 -1.80 8.39
CA THR A 18 10.79 -0.58 8.96
C THR A 18 11.17 0.67 8.16
N ALA A 19 12.45 0.84 7.82
CA ALA A 19 12.89 1.98 7.01
C ALA A 19 12.22 1.98 5.63
N LYS A 20 12.10 0.82 4.99
CA LYS A 20 11.53 0.70 3.64
C LYS A 20 10.01 0.86 3.62
N ILE A 21 9.27 0.39 4.62
CA ILE A 21 7.83 0.68 4.72
C ILE A 21 7.58 2.15 5.12
N GLY A 22 8.45 2.79 5.89
CA GLY A 22 8.34 4.22 6.20
C GLY A 22 8.34 5.12 4.96
N LEU A 23 9.07 4.72 3.92
CA LEU A 23 9.07 5.41 2.62
C LEU A 23 7.72 5.36 1.91
N LEU A 24 6.88 4.35 2.17
CA LEU A 24 5.52 4.28 1.62
C LEU A 24 4.65 5.42 2.16
N GLY A 25 4.67 5.63 3.48
CA GLY A 25 3.95 6.75 4.12
C GLY A 25 4.45 8.10 3.62
N LEU A 26 5.78 8.27 3.56
CA LEU A 26 6.40 9.49 3.02
C LEU A 26 5.99 9.76 1.56
N ALA A 27 6.01 8.72 0.70
CA ALA A 27 5.62 8.86 -0.70
C ALA A 27 4.18 9.36 -0.83
N ARG A 28 3.25 8.82 -0.04
CA ARG A 28 1.83 9.18 -0.07
C ARG A 28 1.59 10.60 0.42
N ALA A 29 2.26 11.02 1.48
CA ALA A 29 2.18 12.40 1.96
C ALA A 29 2.68 13.39 0.89
N LEU A 30 3.87 13.13 0.31
CA LEU A 30 4.41 13.99 -0.75
C LEU A 30 3.56 13.97 -2.03
N ALA A 31 2.93 12.83 -2.36
CA ALA A 31 2.02 12.73 -3.49
C ALA A 31 0.78 13.61 -3.31
N ALA A 32 0.24 13.70 -2.09
CA ALA A 32 -0.87 14.57 -1.76
C ALA A 32 -0.45 16.05 -1.81
N ASP A 33 0.60 16.42 -1.08
CA ASP A 33 1.09 17.80 -0.98
C ASP A 33 1.59 18.35 -2.32
N GLY A 34 2.29 17.51 -3.09
CA GLY A 34 2.92 17.88 -4.35
C GLY A 34 1.95 18.00 -5.54
N LYS A 35 0.75 17.40 -5.46
CA LYS A 35 -0.19 17.32 -6.58
C LYS A 35 -0.54 18.69 -7.15
N HIS A 36 -0.78 19.69 -6.29
CA HIS A 36 -1.11 21.07 -6.70
C HIS A 36 0.03 21.78 -7.42
N HIS A 37 1.25 21.28 -7.28
CA HIS A 37 2.46 21.79 -7.92
C HIS A 37 2.92 20.94 -9.11
N ASN A 38 2.08 19.99 -9.56
CA ASN A 38 2.45 19.00 -10.57
C ASN A 38 3.69 18.16 -10.19
N ILE A 39 3.88 17.92 -8.89
CA ILE A 39 4.92 17.03 -8.37
C ILE A 39 4.26 15.70 -8.05
N LEU A 40 4.50 14.70 -8.91
CA LEU A 40 3.94 13.36 -8.76
C LEU A 40 4.94 12.46 -8.06
N VAL A 41 4.50 11.73 -7.04
CA VAL A 41 5.35 10.84 -6.24
C VAL A 41 4.77 9.45 -6.22
N ASN A 42 5.52 8.49 -6.76
CA ASN A 42 5.19 7.07 -6.76
C ASN A 42 6.28 6.27 -6.07
N SER A 43 5.99 5.02 -5.73
CA SER A 43 6.95 4.12 -5.10
C SER A 43 7.17 2.85 -5.90
N VAL A 44 8.40 2.36 -5.89
CA VAL A 44 8.81 1.14 -6.60
C VAL A 44 9.54 0.21 -5.65
N CYS A 45 9.11 -1.04 -5.59
CA CYS A 45 9.70 -2.16 -4.88
C CYS A 45 10.42 -3.06 -5.91
N PRO A 46 11.69 -2.78 -6.21
CA PRO A 46 12.44 -3.58 -7.17
C PRO A 46 12.90 -4.90 -6.58
N ILE A 47 12.88 -5.94 -7.39
CA ILE A 47 13.59 -7.20 -7.17
C ILE A 47 14.46 -7.42 -8.40
N ALA A 48 15.77 -7.60 -8.20
CA ALA A 48 16.72 -7.71 -9.29
C ALA A 48 18.00 -8.43 -8.87
N CYS A 49 18.67 -9.05 -9.85
CA CYS A 49 20.04 -9.52 -9.73
C CYS A 49 20.99 -8.31 -9.68
N THR A 50 21.44 -7.96 -8.48
CA THR A 50 22.39 -6.87 -8.21
C THR A 50 23.59 -7.40 -7.44
N ASP A 51 24.71 -6.67 -7.44
CA ASP A 51 25.90 -7.04 -6.66
C ASP A 51 25.59 -7.22 -5.16
N MET A 52 24.62 -6.45 -4.63
CA MET A 52 24.14 -6.62 -3.26
C MET A 52 23.41 -7.96 -3.09
N ALA A 53 22.48 -8.29 -3.99
CA ALA A 53 21.71 -9.53 -3.90
C ALA A 53 22.58 -10.77 -4.06
N VAL A 54 23.53 -10.77 -5.01
CA VAL A 54 24.40 -11.92 -5.29
C VAL A 54 25.22 -12.35 -4.08
N LYS A 55 25.64 -11.41 -3.21
CA LYS A 55 26.39 -11.72 -1.98
C LYS A 55 25.59 -12.55 -0.96
N HIS A 56 24.27 -12.55 -1.06
CA HIS A 56 23.37 -13.25 -0.14
C HIS A 56 22.76 -14.52 -0.74
N ILE A 57 22.95 -14.76 -2.04
CA ILE A 57 22.42 -15.94 -2.74
C ILE A 57 23.48 -17.04 -2.69
N LYS A 58 23.22 -18.09 -1.90
CA LYS A 58 24.11 -19.26 -1.80
C LYS A 58 23.79 -20.36 -2.81
N ASP A 59 22.55 -20.39 -3.29
CA ASP A 59 22.08 -21.39 -4.24
C ASP A 59 22.39 -20.97 -5.68
N GLN A 60 23.15 -21.80 -6.40
CA GLN A 60 23.59 -21.48 -7.76
C GLN A 60 22.43 -21.52 -8.77
N GLY A 61 21.42 -22.35 -8.52
CA GLY A 61 20.21 -22.41 -9.35
C GLY A 61 19.43 -21.10 -9.29
N MET A 62 19.21 -20.58 -8.08
CA MET A 62 18.58 -19.28 -7.82
C MET A 62 19.40 -18.15 -8.44
N LEU A 63 20.72 -18.16 -8.30
CA LEU A 63 21.58 -17.13 -8.91
C LEU A 63 21.41 -17.12 -10.43
N THR A 64 21.46 -18.29 -11.06
CA THR A 64 21.29 -18.46 -12.52
C THR A 64 19.89 -18.00 -12.96
N PHE A 65 18.86 -18.33 -12.18
CA PHE A 65 17.50 -17.87 -12.42
C PHE A 65 17.40 -16.33 -12.39
N MET A 66 17.94 -15.69 -11.36
CA MET A 66 17.92 -14.23 -11.26
C MET A 66 18.72 -13.55 -12.37
N GLN A 67 19.86 -14.12 -12.78
CA GLN A 67 20.66 -13.61 -13.89
C GLN A 67 19.87 -13.65 -15.22
N ASN A 68 19.13 -14.72 -15.46
CA ASN A 68 18.38 -14.91 -16.71
C ASN A 68 17.07 -14.11 -16.77
N TYR A 69 16.39 -13.93 -15.64
CA TYR A 69 15.01 -13.41 -15.62
C TYR A 69 14.81 -12.12 -14.82
N MET A 70 15.80 -11.69 -14.04
CA MET A 70 15.71 -10.48 -13.22
C MET A 70 16.94 -9.56 -13.37
N PRO A 71 17.48 -9.33 -14.57
CA PRO A 71 18.57 -8.38 -14.73
C PRO A 71 18.14 -6.98 -14.30
N ALA A 72 18.97 -6.29 -13.51
CA ALA A 72 18.60 -5.01 -12.88
C ALA A 72 18.14 -3.93 -13.87
N VAL A 73 18.67 -3.94 -15.10
CA VAL A 73 18.31 -2.99 -16.16
C VAL A 73 16.83 -3.07 -16.55
N GLU A 74 16.19 -4.25 -16.42
CA GLU A 74 14.79 -4.41 -16.81
C GLU A 74 13.82 -3.66 -15.89
N ASN A 75 14.23 -3.37 -14.66
CA ASN A 75 13.43 -2.57 -13.73
C ASN A 75 13.39 -1.08 -14.13
N ALA A 76 14.32 -0.61 -14.99
CA ALA A 76 14.42 0.80 -15.38
C ALA A 76 13.20 1.30 -16.14
N SER A 77 12.56 0.45 -16.97
CA SER A 77 11.43 0.85 -17.80
C SER A 77 10.24 1.37 -16.98
N LEU A 78 9.93 0.73 -15.84
CA LEU A 78 8.88 1.21 -14.95
C LEU A 78 9.25 2.55 -14.33
N VAL A 79 10.48 2.71 -13.87
CA VAL A 79 10.95 3.96 -13.24
C VAL A 79 10.90 5.10 -14.24
N LEU A 80 11.34 4.88 -15.47
CA LEU A 80 11.27 5.87 -16.55
C LEU A 80 9.83 6.21 -16.90
N TRP A 81 8.93 5.22 -16.98
CA TRP A 81 7.51 5.48 -17.19
C TRP A 81 6.89 6.34 -16.08
N LEU A 82 7.20 6.08 -14.81
CA LEU A 82 6.68 6.86 -13.69
C LEU A 82 7.27 8.28 -13.61
N ALA A 83 8.40 8.54 -14.28
CA ALA A 83 9.08 9.83 -14.33
C ALA A 83 8.83 10.59 -15.65
N HIS A 84 8.15 9.97 -16.61
CA HIS A 84 7.87 10.57 -17.92
C HIS A 84 6.81 11.67 -17.80
N GLU A 85 6.91 12.72 -18.63
CA GLU A 85 5.96 13.85 -18.61
C GLU A 85 4.52 13.45 -18.95
N ASP A 86 4.34 12.43 -19.79
CA ASP A 86 3.02 11.87 -20.12
C ASP A 86 2.42 10.99 -18.99
N SER A 87 3.18 10.71 -17.94
CA SER A 87 2.72 9.89 -16.83
C SER A 87 1.96 10.74 -15.82
N ASN A 88 0.68 10.43 -15.63
CA ASN A 88 -0.18 11.10 -14.65
C ASN A 88 -0.39 10.28 -13.36
N ILE A 89 0.41 9.23 -13.17
CA ILE A 89 0.31 8.32 -12.04
C ILE A 89 0.86 9.04 -10.80
N ASN A 90 0.13 9.01 -9.69
CA ASN A 90 0.54 9.67 -8.44
C ASN A 90 0.09 8.88 -7.22
N GLY A 91 0.93 8.80 -6.19
CA GLY A 91 0.62 8.12 -4.92
C GLY A 91 0.61 6.58 -5.01
N GLU A 92 1.00 6.02 -6.15
CA GLU A 92 0.90 4.59 -6.42
C GLU A 92 2.19 3.83 -6.10
N ASN A 93 2.04 2.52 -5.86
CA ASN A 93 3.12 1.66 -5.38
C ASN A 93 3.19 0.41 -6.24
N PHE A 94 4.39 0.04 -6.67
CA PHE A 94 4.57 -1.05 -7.63
C PHE A 94 5.68 -2.00 -7.19
N THR A 95 5.49 -3.29 -7.45
CA THR A 95 6.61 -4.25 -7.52
C THR A 95 7.08 -4.31 -8.96
N VAL A 96 8.41 -4.37 -9.16
CA VAL A 96 9.01 -4.67 -10.46
C VAL A 96 10.09 -5.73 -10.31
N THR A 97 10.03 -6.77 -11.14
CA THR A 97 11.01 -7.84 -11.18
C THR A 97 11.17 -8.34 -12.61
N GLY A 98 12.34 -8.08 -13.20
CA GLY A 98 12.53 -8.27 -14.64
C GLY A 98 11.46 -7.50 -15.41
N ARG A 99 10.72 -8.21 -16.25
CA ARG A 99 9.61 -7.63 -17.06
C ARG A 99 8.23 -7.71 -16.41
N LEU A 100 8.12 -8.20 -15.18
CA LEU A 100 6.86 -8.24 -14.45
C LEU A 100 6.71 -6.97 -13.61
N THR A 101 5.61 -6.25 -13.82
CA THR A 101 5.18 -5.13 -12.98
C THR A 101 3.82 -5.44 -12.37
N SER A 102 3.68 -5.23 -11.05
CA SER A 102 2.41 -5.37 -10.35
C SER A 102 2.19 -4.21 -9.39
N ARG A 103 0.94 -3.91 -9.05
CA ARG A 103 0.58 -2.84 -8.10
C ARG A 103 0.52 -3.40 -6.68
N ILE A 104 1.09 -2.68 -5.74
CA ILE A 104 0.93 -2.88 -4.30
C ILE A 104 -0.12 -1.89 -3.82
N PHE A 105 -1.13 -2.36 -3.09
CA PHE A 105 -2.17 -1.52 -2.53
C PHE A 105 -2.49 -1.92 -1.09
N THR A 106 -3.06 -0.98 -0.34
CA THR A 106 -3.67 -1.25 0.97
C THR A 106 -5.16 -1.47 0.77
N GLY A 107 -5.65 -2.60 1.28
CA GLY A 107 -7.07 -2.93 1.31
C GLY A 107 -7.60 -2.90 2.73
N GLU A 108 -8.84 -2.46 2.88
CA GLU A 108 -9.60 -2.54 4.13
C GLU A 108 -10.82 -3.44 3.92
N THR A 109 -11.04 -4.41 4.79
CA THR A 109 -12.23 -5.27 4.74
C THR A 109 -13.49 -4.46 5.03
N ARG A 110 -14.67 -5.02 4.71
CA ARG A 110 -15.94 -4.38 5.11
C ARG A 110 -16.10 -4.30 6.62
N GLY A 111 -15.51 -5.24 7.34
CA GLY A 111 -15.52 -5.27 8.80
C GLY A 111 -16.88 -5.65 9.39
N TYR A 112 -17.00 -5.43 10.69
CA TYR A 112 -18.24 -5.62 11.42
C TYR A 112 -18.64 -4.33 12.14
N LEU A 113 -19.87 -3.86 11.88
CA LEU A 113 -20.49 -2.78 12.62
C LEU A 113 -21.42 -3.38 13.69
N GLY A 114 -21.10 -3.14 14.96
CA GLY A 114 -21.94 -3.54 16.08
C GLY A 114 -23.25 -2.73 16.15
N LEU A 115 -24.29 -3.33 16.71
CA LEU A 115 -25.56 -2.64 16.95
C LEU A 115 -25.40 -1.62 18.09
N ARG A 116 -25.86 -0.38 17.87
CA ARG A 116 -25.71 0.73 18.83
C ARG A 116 -26.51 0.55 20.13
N ASN A 117 -27.56 -0.27 20.10
CA ASN A 117 -28.44 -0.54 21.24
C ASN A 117 -28.02 -1.78 22.05
N VAL A 118 -26.82 -2.31 21.81
CA VAL A 118 -26.25 -3.46 22.51
C VAL A 118 -24.91 -3.05 23.10
N ASP A 119 -24.58 -3.58 24.28
CA ASP A 119 -23.28 -3.35 24.91
C ASP A 119 -22.13 -3.77 23.98
N TRP A 120 -21.12 -2.91 23.87
CA TRP A 120 -19.92 -3.18 23.09
C TRP A 120 -18.83 -3.78 24.00
N THR A 121 -18.69 -5.10 23.96
CA THR A 121 -17.73 -5.83 24.80
C THR A 121 -16.64 -6.51 23.98
N ILE A 122 -15.65 -7.11 24.66
CA ILE A 122 -14.60 -7.88 23.97
C ILE A 122 -15.21 -9.10 23.25
N GLU A 123 -16.27 -9.69 23.83
CA GLU A 123 -17.01 -10.80 23.24
C GLU A 123 -17.73 -10.38 21.97
N SER A 124 -18.29 -9.17 21.90
CA SER A 124 -18.89 -8.62 20.68
C SER A 124 -17.90 -8.63 19.51
N VAL A 125 -16.62 -8.30 19.76
CA VAL A 125 -15.56 -8.34 18.76
C VAL A 125 -15.16 -9.78 18.43
N ARG A 126 -14.87 -10.60 19.46
CA ARG A 126 -14.44 -12.01 19.31
C ARG A 126 -15.46 -12.81 18.50
N ASP A 127 -16.74 -12.70 18.84
CA ASP A 127 -17.81 -13.52 18.26
C ASP A 127 -18.16 -13.08 16.83
N ASN A 128 -17.65 -11.93 16.37
CA ASN A 128 -17.79 -11.42 15.01
C ASN A 128 -16.46 -11.32 14.25
N TRP A 129 -15.38 -11.89 14.77
CA TRP A 129 -14.04 -11.71 14.22
C TRP A 129 -13.90 -12.21 12.78
N ASP A 130 -14.61 -13.27 12.41
CA ASP A 130 -14.61 -13.80 11.04
C ASP A 130 -15.09 -12.75 10.02
N LYS A 131 -16.04 -11.88 10.39
CA LYS A 131 -16.50 -10.78 9.53
C LYS A 131 -15.44 -9.67 9.39
N VAL A 132 -14.63 -9.47 10.43
CA VAL A 132 -13.52 -8.51 10.40
C VAL A 132 -12.42 -9.01 9.46
N MET A 133 -12.15 -10.31 9.50
CA MET A 133 -11.11 -10.98 8.72
C MET A 133 -11.55 -11.39 7.31
N ASP A 134 -12.82 -11.20 6.93
CA ASP A 134 -13.34 -11.50 5.61
C ASP A 134 -12.75 -10.57 4.54
N ILE A 135 -11.91 -11.13 3.68
CA ILE A 135 -11.23 -10.44 2.57
C ILE A 135 -11.92 -10.64 1.21
N GLU A 136 -13.08 -11.30 1.13
CA GLU A 136 -13.80 -11.44 -0.14
C GLU A 136 -14.30 -10.08 -0.66
N LYS A 137 -14.62 -9.16 0.27
CA LYS A 137 -15.04 -7.79 -0.03
C LYS A 137 -14.16 -6.81 0.71
N PHE A 138 -13.33 -6.09 -0.04
CA PHE A 138 -12.45 -5.05 0.48
C PHE A 138 -12.53 -3.79 -0.38
N ASP A 139 -12.21 -2.66 0.23
CA ASP A 139 -12.04 -1.39 -0.46
C ASP A 139 -10.55 -1.06 -0.57
N LEU A 140 -10.16 -0.51 -1.72
CA LEU A 140 -8.84 0.07 -1.91
C LEU A 140 -8.76 1.42 -1.19
N ILE A 141 -7.68 1.63 -0.45
CA ILE A 141 -7.46 2.85 0.33
C ILE A 141 -6.25 3.61 -0.24
N PRO A 142 -6.46 4.60 -1.14
CA PRO A 142 -5.39 5.38 -1.76
C PRO A 142 -4.95 6.60 -0.95
N ASP A 143 -5.77 7.10 -0.03
CA ASP A 143 -5.51 8.29 0.79
C ASP A 143 -6.54 8.41 1.94
N LEU A 144 -6.34 9.41 2.81
CA LEU A 144 -7.27 9.72 3.90
C LEU A 144 -8.58 10.35 3.40
N GLU A 145 -8.53 11.09 2.30
CA GLU A 145 -9.72 11.70 1.68
C GLU A 145 -10.74 10.65 1.23
N THR A 146 -10.25 9.47 0.84
CA THR A 146 -11.08 8.32 0.48
C THR A 146 -11.48 7.49 1.70
N LEU A 147 -10.58 7.31 2.67
CA LEU A 147 -10.82 6.47 3.84
C LEU A 147 -11.87 7.07 4.79
N CYS A 148 -11.68 8.33 5.19
CA CYS A 148 -12.44 8.95 6.27
C CYS A 148 -13.95 9.05 5.96
N PRO A 149 -14.39 9.62 4.82
CA PRO A 149 -15.82 9.69 4.52
C PRO A 149 -16.48 8.30 4.48
N ARG A 150 -15.80 7.32 3.88
CA ARG A 150 -16.31 5.94 3.81
C ARG A 150 -16.44 5.28 5.18
N LEU A 151 -15.49 5.53 6.08
CA LEU A 151 -15.59 5.03 7.45
C LEU A 151 -16.74 5.68 8.20
N PHE A 152 -16.90 7.00 8.08
CA PHE A 152 -17.98 7.71 8.74
C PHE A 152 -19.35 7.28 8.23
N ASP A 153 -19.53 7.15 6.91
CA ASP A 153 -20.74 6.61 6.30
C ASP A 153 -21.07 5.22 6.83
N ARG A 154 -20.06 4.33 6.93
CA ARG A 154 -20.23 2.99 7.48
C ARG A 154 -20.63 3.03 8.95
N VAL A 155 -20.00 3.88 9.75
CA VAL A 155 -20.29 3.99 11.18
C VAL A 155 -21.67 4.62 11.44
N SER A 156 -22.16 5.49 10.56
CA SER A 156 -23.50 6.08 10.63
C SER A 156 -24.59 5.27 9.92
N ALA A 157 -24.24 4.20 9.20
CA ALA A 157 -25.19 3.41 8.42
C ALA A 157 -26.31 2.87 9.32
N GLY A 158 -27.53 3.41 9.16
CA GLY A 158 -28.73 3.00 9.90
C GLY A 158 -29.46 4.13 10.63
N GLU A 159 -28.86 5.32 10.80
CA GLU A 159 -29.51 6.46 11.46
C GLU A 159 -29.21 7.79 10.73
N GLY A 160 -30.12 8.22 9.85
CA GLY A 160 -30.07 9.54 9.21
C GLY A 160 -28.95 9.70 8.15
N PRO A 161 -28.82 10.90 7.54
CA PRO A 161 -27.71 11.18 6.63
C PRO A 161 -26.39 11.15 7.42
N GLY A 162 -25.40 10.41 6.90
CA GLY A 162 -24.04 10.42 7.43
C GLY A 162 -23.38 11.81 7.35
N LEU A 163 -22.19 11.95 7.92
CA LEU A 163 -21.39 13.18 7.78
C LEU A 163 -21.01 13.37 6.31
N SER A 164 -21.32 14.54 5.74
CA SER A 164 -20.95 14.85 4.36
C SER A 164 -19.44 15.08 4.23
N VAL A 165 -18.92 14.96 3.01
CA VAL A 165 -17.51 15.31 2.70
C VAL A 165 -17.19 16.76 3.09
N ASP A 166 -18.16 17.66 3.00
CA ASP A 166 -17.98 19.07 3.36
C ASP A 166 -17.94 19.27 4.88
N ASP A 167 -18.68 18.47 5.66
CA ASP A 167 -18.56 18.47 7.13
C ASP A 167 -17.14 18.08 7.57
N LEU A 168 -16.51 17.16 6.83
CA LEU A 168 -15.16 16.69 7.10
C LEU A 168 -14.08 17.71 6.70
N LYS A 169 -14.25 18.36 5.55
CA LYS A 169 -13.35 19.43 5.11
C LYS A 169 -13.38 20.67 6.00
N ASN A 170 -14.47 20.90 6.73
CA ASN A 170 -14.57 22.00 7.69
C ASN A 170 -14.05 21.63 9.09
N ALA A 171 -13.87 20.33 9.38
CA ALA A 171 -13.41 19.84 10.68
C ALA A 171 -11.88 19.74 10.80
N PHE A 172 -11.16 19.71 9.67
CA PHE A 172 -9.71 19.58 9.58
C PHE A 172 -9.15 20.61 8.59
#